data_AF-A0A6L5EHI9-F1
#
_entry.id   AF-A0A6L5EHI9-F1
#
_cell.length_a   1.000
_cell.length_b   1.000
_cell.length_c   1.000
_cell.angle_alpha   90.00
_cell.angle_beta   90.00
_cell.angle_gamma   90.00
#
_symmetry.space_group_name_H-M   'P 1'
#
loop_
_entity.id
_entity.type
_entity.pdbx_description
1 polymer ?
#
loop_
_entity_poly.entity_id
_entity_poly.type
_entity_poly.pdbx_seq_one_letter_code
_entity_poly.pdbx_strand_id
1 'polypeptide(L)' 'MISKRLELVASFVSQGAILLDVGSDHAYLPIELVERGQIK' A
#
# COMPACT_ATOMS: atom_id res chain seq x y z
N MET A 1 0.76 10.42 -0.55
CA MET A 1 -0.05 10.62 -1.77
C MET A 1 0.54 9.76 -2.89
N ILE A 2 -0.21 8.74 -3.35
CA ILE A 2 0.21 7.79 -4.40
C ILE A 2 -0.56 8.00 -5.71
N SER A 3 -0.06 7.44 -6.83
CA SER A 3 -0.74 7.53 -8.13
C SER A 3 -2.11 6.84 -8.12
N LYS A 4 -3.04 7.23 -9.02
CA LYS A 4 -4.35 6.57 -9.18
C LYS A 4 -4.24 5.05 -9.41
N ARG A 5 -3.19 4.61 -10.10
CA ARG A 5 -2.91 3.19 -10.33
C ARG A 5 -2.62 2.47 -9.01
N LEU A 6 -1.77 3.04 -8.16
CA LEU A 6 -1.44 2.45 -6.86
C LEU A 6 -2.60 2.57 -5.86
N GLU A 7 -3.41 3.63 -5.95
CA GLU A 7 -4.63 3.77 -5.13
C GLU A 7 -5.64 2.66 -5.43
N LEU A 8 -5.81 2.30 -6.72
CA LEU A 8 -6.63 1.16 -7.09
C LEU A 8 -6.08 -0.16 -6.52
N VAL A 9 -4.76 -0.38 -6.58
CA VAL A 9 -4.12 -1.55 -5.96
C VAL A 9 -4.33 -1.57 -4.44
N ALA A 10 -4.16 -0.43 -3.77
CA ALA A 10 -4.37 -0.26 -2.32
C ALA A 10 -5.79 -0.65 -1.89
N SER A 11 -6.80 -0.38 -2.73
CA SER A 11 -8.21 -0.74 -2.44
C SER A 11 -8.46 -2.26 -2.34
N PHE A 12 -7.55 -3.10 -2.85
CA PHE A 12 -7.64 -4.55 -2.73
C PHE A 12 -6.84 -5.13 -1.57
N VAL A 13 -6.03 -4.31 -0.89
CA VAL A 13 -5.26 -4.78 0.27
C VAL A 13 -6.19 -4.88 1.48
N SER A 14 -6.32 -6.08 2.04
CA SER A 14 -7.18 -6.31 3.21
C SER A 14 -6.63 -5.63 4.47
N GLN A 15 -7.53 -5.14 5.32
CA GLN A 15 -7.17 -4.53 6.60
C GLN A 15 -6.39 -5.52 7.48
N GLY A 16 -5.25 -5.08 8.01
CA GLY A 16 -4.38 -5.88 8.89
C GLY A 16 -3.53 -6.93 8.16
N ALA A 17 -3.48 -6.92 6.83
CA ALA A 17 -2.62 -7.82 6.07
C ALA A 17 -1.13 -7.57 6.33
N ILE A 18 -0.33 -8.64 6.25
CA ILE A 18 1.13 -8.53 6.08
C ILE A 18 1.39 -8.47 4.57
N LEU A 19 1.93 -7.35 4.10
CA LEU A 19 2.12 -7.07 2.67
C LEU A 19 3.56 -7.30 2.23
N LEU A 20 3.73 -7.92 1.07
CA LEU A 20 4.99 -7.93 0.30
C LEU A 20 4.76 -7.18 -1.02
N ASP A 21 5.45 -6.05 -1.21
CA ASP A 21 5.38 -5.26 -2.44
C ASP A 21 6.63 -5.49 -3.32
N VAL A 22 6.49 -6.34 -4.33
CA VAL A 22 7.61 -6.77 -5.19
C VAL A 22 7.98 -5.67 -6.18
N GLY A 23 9.25 -5.26 -6.18
CA GLY A 23 9.72 -4.20 -7.09
C GLY A 23 9.09 -2.85 -6.77
N SER A 24 8.90 -2.59 -5.48
CA SER A 24 8.20 -1.40 -4.99
C SER A 24 8.73 -0.11 -5.61
N ASP A 25 7.80 0.74 -6.05
CA ASP A 25 8.09 2.09 -6.55
C ASP A 25 8.36 3.01 -5.34
N HIS A 26 9.64 3.10 -4.96
CA HIS A 26 10.14 3.89 -3.82
C HIS A 26 9.46 3.58 -2.47
N ALA A 27 8.88 2.38 -2.30
CA ALA A 27 8.12 2.01 -1.10
C ALA A 27 6.87 2.89 -0.85
N TYR A 28 6.39 3.65 -1.83
CA TYR A 28 5.27 4.57 -1.62
C TYR A 28 3.96 3.86 -1.25
N LEU A 29 3.67 2.72 -1.88
CA LEU A 29 2.48 1.94 -1.56
C LEU A 29 2.49 1.41 -0.12
N PRO A 30 3.51 0.67 0.35
CA PRO A 30 3.54 0.19 1.73
C PRO A 30 3.61 1.35 2.75
N ILE A 31 4.33 2.44 2.48
CA ILE A 31 4.38 3.61 3.37
C ILE A 31 2.97 4.20 3.55
N GLU A 32 2.27 4.48 2.45
CA GLU A 32 0.91 5.05 2.50
C GLU A 32 -0.06 4.13 3.26
N LEU A 33 0.00 2.81 3.05
CA LEU A 33 -0.87 1.85 3.73
C LEU A 33 -0.59 1.77 5.24
N VAL A 34 0.67 1.93 5.67
CA VAL A 34 1.05 2.01 7.09
C VAL A 34 0.58 3.34 7.69
N GLU A 35 0.78 4.46 7.00
CA GLU A 35 0.33 5.79 7.46
C GLU A 35 -1.19 5.85 7.64
N ARG A 36 -1.95 5.16 6.78
CA ARG A 36 -3.41 5.01 6.90
C ARG A 36 -3.85 4.01 7.98
N GLY A 37 -2.90 3.27 8.57
CA GLY A 37 -3.19 2.19 9.51
C GLY A 37 -3.90 0.99 8.87
N GLN A 38 -3.84 0.84 7.54
CA GLN A 38 -4.45 -0.27 6.82
C GLN A 38 -3.64 -1.57 6.99
N ILE A 39 -2.32 -1.45 7.08
CA ILE A 39 -1.38 -2.55 7.40
C ILE A 39 -0.44 -2.14 8.55
N LYS A 40 0.35 -3.09 9.06
CA LYS A 40 1.36 -2.87 10.11
C LYS A 40 2.77 -3.10 9.60
#